data_AF-A0AAV6CC79-F1
#
_entry.id   AF-A0AAV6CC79-F1
#
_cell.length_a   1.000
_cell.length_b   1.000
_cell.length_c   1.000
_cell.angle_alpha   90.00
_cell.angle_beta   90.00
_cell.angle_gamma   90.00
#
_symmetry.space_group_name_H-M   'P 1'
#
loop_
_entity.id
_entity.type
_entity.pdbx_description
1 polymer ?
#
loop_
_entity_poly.entity_id
_entity_poly.type
_entity_poly.pdbx_seq_one_letter_code
_entity_poly.pdbx_strand_id
1 'polypeptide(L)'
;MKEKETKKTKRTLQCNFNEAELLAIGKDLAQQHSQLVALENDKKRVVADFQARIATVEAAISIASNKISTGYEYRDVPCTEILGSPKPDQKTVIRDDNNAVVGTWTMSAEEMQRQFALEAEAKLAAEKEAAKEPEPLKPTETIIVPGLKKCAVKIDLAQFGALWAYALNVMAPAGGSSEPLTREKPAESRAGALQECIELLARKFTEFNAPKKETEQALAYLGELLISNPEVFNED
;
A
#
# COMPACT_ATOMS: atom_id res chain seq x y z
N MET A 1 -16.66 -1.52 -9.86
CA MET A 1 -16.43 -0.07 -9.61
C MET A 1 -16.02 0.54 -10.94
N LYS A 2 -16.65 1.62 -11.40
CA LYS A 2 -16.30 2.24 -12.69
C LYS A 2 -14.87 2.78 -12.60
N GLU A 3 -14.04 2.45 -13.57
CA GLU A 3 -12.70 3.00 -13.71
C GLU A 3 -12.83 4.50 -13.96
N LYS A 4 -12.35 5.32 -13.02
CA LYS A 4 -12.43 6.78 -13.10
C LYS A 4 -11.19 7.31 -13.79
N GLU A 5 -11.35 8.25 -14.70
CA GLU A 5 -10.22 8.90 -15.37
C GLU A 5 -9.38 9.66 -14.34
N THR A 6 -8.07 9.40 -14.36
CA THR A 6 -7.09 10.04 -13.49
C THR A 6 -6.17 10.91 -14.32
N LYS A 7 -6.02 12.17 -13.92
CA LYS A 7 -5.13 13.13 -14.57
C LYS A 7 -4.04 13.58 -13.60
N LYS A 8 -2.77 13.46 -14.00
CA LYS A 8 -1.65 13.96 -13.20
C LYS A 8 -1.44 15.46 -13.43
N THR A 9 -1.41 16.22 -12.34
CA THR A 9 -1.20 17.67 -12.33
C THR A 9 -0.23 18.02 -11.20
N LYS A 10 0.63 19.02 -11.39
CA LYS A 10 1.48 19.56 -10.32
C LYS A 10 0.78 20.73 -9.64
N ARG A 11 0.77 20.77 -8.32
CA ARG A 11 0.24 21.90 -7.55
C ARG A 11 1.20 22.32 -6.45
N THR A 12 1.30 23.64 -6.24
CA THR A 12 2.03 24.22 -5.11
C THR A 12 1.24 23.98 -3.83
N LEU A 13 1.70 23.04 -3.00
CA LEU A 13 1.05 22.68 -1.74
C LEU A 13 1.99 22.93 -0.57
N GLN A 14 1.41 23.33 0.56
CA GLN A 14 2.13 23.47 1.81
C GLN A 14 2.61 22.10 2.29
N CYS A 15 3.92 21.95 2.44
CA CYS A 15 4.57 20.76 2.96
C CYS A 15 5.30 21.12 4.26
N ASN A 16 4.89 20.51 5.35
CA ASN A 16 5.56 20.67 6.65
C ASN A 16 6.95 20.04 6.60
N PHE A 17 7.91 20.66 7.26
CA PHE A 17 9.26 20.10 7.35
C PHE A 17 9.32 18.94 8.35
N ASN A 18 10.09 17.92 8.00
CA ASN A 18 10.49 16.88 8.96
C ASN A 18 11.63 17.39 9.86
N GLU A 19 11.85 16.77 11.02
CA GLU A 19 12.95 17.10 11.94
C GLU A 19 14.32 17.02 11.25
N ALA A 20 14.52 16.01 10.40
CA ALA A 20 15.75 15.88 9.62
C ALA A 20 15.95 17.06 8.62
N GLU A 21 14.86 17.54 8.01
CA GLU A 21 14.89 18.69 7.10
C GLU A 21 15.17 19.98 7.89
N LEU A 22 14.52 20.17 9.04
CA LEU A 22 14.78 21.31 9.94
C LEU A 22 16.22 21.34 10.43
N LEU A 23 16.80 20.19 10.79
CA LEU A 23 18.21 20.08 11.15
C LEU A 23 19.14 20.44 10.00
N ALA A 24 18.80 20.02 8.77
CA ALA A 24 19.58 20.39 7.59
C ALA A 24 19.53 21.92 7.34
N ILE A 25 18.36 22.54 7.44
CA ILE A 25 18.20 23.99 7.28
C ILE A 25 18.91 24.74 8.41
N GLY A 26 18.87 24.23 9.64
CA GLY A 26 19.59 24.81 10.78
C GLY A 26 21.11 24.77 10.60
N LYS A 27 21.65 23.67 10.06
CA LYS A 27 23.07 23.58 9.70
C LYS A 27 23.46 24.56 8.59
N ASP A 28 22.63 24.67 7.55
CA ASP A 28 22.84 25.62 6.46
C ASP A 28 22.83 27.07 6.97
N LEU A 29 21.87 27.41 7.84
CA LEU A 29 21.81 28.72 8.49
C LEU A 29 23.10 29.02 9.29
N ALA A 30 23.59 28.06 10.09
CA ALA A 30 24.82 28.23 10.86
C ALA A 30 26.05 28.42 9.97
N GLN A 31 26.10 27.69 8.84
CA GLN A 31 27.16 27.83 7.85
C GLN A 31 27.12 29.21 7.17
N GLN A 32 25.95 29.67 6.75
CA GLN A 32 25.76 30.98 6.12
C GLN A 32 26.10 32.13 7.08
N HIS A 33 25.72 32.02 8.35
CA HIS A 33 26.16 32.99 9.37
C HIS A 33 27.67 33.03 9.53
N SER A 34 28.33 31.87 9.57
CA SER A 34 29.79 31.80 9.65
C SER A 34 30.46 32.43 8.43
N GLN A 35 29.89 32.23 7.24
CA GLN A 35 30.34 32.86 5.99
C GLN A 35 30.13 34.38 6.00
N LEU A 36 29.00 34.86 6.51
CA LEU A 36 28.74 36.30 6.67
C LEU A 36 29.84 36.94 7.51
N VAL A 37 30.16 36.37 8.68
CA VAL A 37 31.21 36.88 9.56
C VAL A 37 32.59 36.91 8.87
N ALA A 38 32.92 35.88 8.09
CA ALA A 38 34.15 35.85 7.31
C ALA A 38 34.18 36.96 6.25
N LEU A 39 33.09 37.14 5.48
CA LEU A 39 32.98 38.18 4.45
C LEU A 39 32.99 39.59 5.05
N GLU A 40 32.41 39.80 6.23
CA GLU A 40 32.48 41.09 6.94
C GLU A 40 33.91 41.43 7.39
N ASN A 41 34.68 40.42 7.82
CA ASN A 41 36.08 40.59 8.15
C ASN A 41 36.91 40.93 6.89
N ASP A 42 36.63 40.28 5.76
CA ASP A 42 37.31 40.52 4.48
C ASP A 42 36.90 41.84 3.81
N LYS A 43 35.67 42.32 4.01
CA LYS A 43 35.16 43.61 3.51
C LYS A 43 36.05 44.79 3.91
N LYS A 44 36.72 44.71 5.07
CA LYS A 44 37.69 45.72 5.52
C LYS A 44 38.86 45.90 4.54
N ARG A 45 39.10 44.94 3.65
CA ARG A 45 40.21 44.93 2.69
C ARG A 45 39.79 45.39 1.28
N VAL A 46 38.58 45.04 0.81
CA VAL A 46 38.09 45.36 -0.56
C VAL A 46 36.58 45.63 -0.57
N VAL A 47 36.16 46.89 -0.40
CA VAL A 47 34.78 47.20 0.02
C VAL A 47 33.67 46.83 -0.98
N ALA A 48 33.84 47.07 -2.29
CA ALA A 48 32.74 47.00 -3.26
C ALA A 48 32.26 45.57 -3.56
N ASP A 49 33.16 44.64 -3.86
CA ASP A 49 32.80 43.26 -4.23
C ASP A 49 32.23 42.47 -3.04
N PHE A 50 32.70 42.77 -1.83
CA PHE A 50 32.22 42.09 -0.61
C PHE A 50 30.83 42.56 -0.19
N GLN A 51 30.41 43.79 -0.50
CA GLN A 51 29.04 44.25 -0.20
C GLN A 51 27.98 43.45 -0.94
N ALA A 52 28.17 43.18 -2.23
CA ALA A 52 27.24 42.38 -3.02
C ALA A 52 27.15 40.93 -2.50
N ARG A 53 28.29 40.35 -2.08
CA ARG A 53 28.34 39.00 -1.51
C ARG A 53 27.66 38.93 -0.14
N ILE A 54 27.88 39.92 0.72
CA ILE A 54 27.21 40.01 2.02
C ILE A 54 25.70 40.09 1.83
N ALA A 55 25.20 40.96 0.95
CA ALA A 55 23.76 41.07 0.68
C ALA A 55 23.16 39.75 0.18
N THR A 56 23.92 38.98 -0.61
CA THR A 56 23.50 37.64 -1.08
C THR A 56 23.39 36.65 0.07
N VAL A 57 24.39 36.61 0.97
CA VAL A 57 24.40 35.71 2.13
C VAL A 57 23.34 36.12 3.16
N GLU A 58 23.15 37.41 3.40
CA GLU A 58 22.08 37.94 4.26
C GLU A 58 20.69 37.55 3.74
N ALA A 59 20.46 37.64 2.43
CA ALA A 59 19.22 37.20 1.82
C ALA A 59 19.00 35.68 2.02
N ALA A 60 20.06 34.87 1.88
CA ALA A 60 20.00 33.43 2.13
C ALA A 60 19.67 33.11 3.59
N ILE A 61 20.30 33.80 4.56
CA ILE A 61 20.02 33.68 6.00
C ILE A 61 18.56 34.02 6.28
N SER A 62 18.06 35.11 5.70
CA SER A 62 16.65 35.52 5.88
C SER A 62 15.70 34.45 5.36
N ILE A 63 15.97 33.87 4.18
CA ILE A 63 15.16 32.78 3.63
C ILE A 63 15.20 31.54 4.53
N ALA A 64 16.39 31.10 4.96
CA ALA A 64 16.55 29.94 5.83
C ALA A 64 15.87 30.14 7.20
N SER A 65 16.02 31.33 7.79
CA SER A 65 15.38 31.71 9.04
C SER A 65 13.85 31.72 8.92
N ASN A 66 13.32 32.27 7.84
CA ASN A 66 11.87 32.25 7.56
C ASN A 66 11.34 30.82 7.39
N LYS A 67 12.09 29.93 6.72
CA LYS A 67 11.72 28.51 6.59
C LYS A 67 11.66 27.80 7.94
N ILE A 68 12.63 28.03 8.82
CA ILE A 68 12.62 27.46 10.18
C ILE A 68 11.44 28.03 11.00
N SER A 69 11.21 29.35 10.94
CA SER A 69 10.15 30.00 11.72
C SER A 69 8.76 29.60 11.27
N THR A 70 8.53 29.41 9.98
CA THR A 70 7.23 29.01 9.43
C THR A 70 6.98 27.51 9.64
N GLY A 71 8.02 26.68 9.57
CA GLY A 71 7.91 25.23 9.74
C GLY A 71 7.32 24.49 8.53
N TYR A 72 7.11 25.19 7.42
CA TYR A 72 6.59 24.62 6.18
C TYR A 72 7.17 25.33 4.95
N GLU A 73 7.13 24.66 3.81
CA GLU A 73 7.47 25.23 2.51
C GLU A 73 6.44 24.83 1.45
N TYR A 74 6.12 25.76 0.55
CA TYR A 74 5.32 25.45 -0.62
C TYR A 74 6.18 24.73 -1.64
N ARG A 75 5.86 23.45 -1.89
CA ARG A 75 6.54 22.62 -2.90
C ARG A 75 5.56 22.26 -4.01
N ASP A 76 6.07 22.10 -5.22
CA ASP A 76 5.31 21.53 -6.33
C ASP A 76 5.18 20.03 -6.15
N VAL A 77 4.02 19.60 -5.65
CA VAL A 77 3.75 18.19 -5.38
C VAL A 77 2.94 17.60 -6.54
N PRO A 78 3.34 16.43 -7.08
CA PRO A 78 2.52 15.71 -8.04
C PRO A 78 1.21 15.26 -7.38
N CYS A 79 0.11 15.61 -8.04
CA CYS A 79 -1.23 15.28 -7.58
C CYS A 79 -2.00 14.59 -8.70
N THR A 80 -2.82 13.62 -8.32
CA THR A 80 -3.75 12.95 -9.21
C THR A 80 -5.14 13.57 -9.04
N GLU A 81 -5.68 14.14 -10.10
CA GLU A 81 -7.04 14.63 -10.18
C GLU A 81 -7.96 13.51 -10.67
N ILE A 82 -8.97 13.16 -9.89
CA ILE A 82 -9.99 12.17 -10.22
C ILE A 82 -11.26 12.92 -10.61
N LEU A 83 -11.70 12.75 -11.85
CA LEU A 83 -12.91 13.36 -12.37
C LEU A 83 -14.16 12.57 -11.93
N GLY A 84 -15.28 13.26 -11.69
CA GLY A 84 -16.56 12.63 -11.34
C GLY A 84 -16.59 11.99 -9.94
N SER A 85 -15.88 12.56 -8.98
CA SER A 85 -15.83 12.08 -7.59
C SER A 85 -15.79 13.25 -6.61
N PRO A 86 -16.59 13.26 -5.52
CA PRO A 86 -17.66 12.30 -5.16
C PRO A 86 -18.95 12.45 -5.99
N LYS A 87 -19.15 13.61 -6.61
CA LYS A 87 -20.29 13.93 -7.47
C LYS A 87 -19.83 14.08 -8.92
N PRO A 88 -20.71 13.90 -9.93
CA PRO A 88 -20.34 14.00 -11.35
C PRO A 88 -19.87 15.39 -11.78
N ASP A 89 -20.22 16.45 -11.03
CA ASP A 89 -19.82 17.84 -11.28
C ASP A 89 -18.54 18.25 -10.54
N GLN A 90 -17.92 17.33 -9.80
CA GLN A 90 -16.77 17.59 -8.93
C GLN A 90 -15.57 16.73 -9.29
N LYS A 91 -14.39 17.32 -9.12
CA LYS A 91 -13.10 16.64 -9.16
C LYS A 91 -12.45 16.63 -7.79
N THR A 92 -11.95 15.46 -7.40
CA THR A 92 -11.12 15.28 -6.20
C THR A 92 -9.66 15.36 -6.61
N VAL A 93 -8.85 16.13 -5.88
CA VAL A 93 -7.39 16.10 -6.07
C VAL A 93 -6.77 15.38 -4.90
N ILE A 94 -5.98 14.35 -5.22
CA ILE A 94 -5.30 13.49 -4.27
C ILE A 94 -3.80 13.72 -4.46
N ARG A 95 -3.08 13.85 -3.35
CA ARG A 95 -1.63 13.97 -3.36
C ARG A 95 -1.01 12.59 -3.56
N ASP A 96 -0.03 12.46 -4.45
CA ASP A 96 0.53 11.15 -4.80
C ASP A 96 1.39 10.55 -3.68
N ASP A 97 2.03 11.37 -2.84
CA ASP A 97 2.96 10.86 -1.82
C ASP A 97 2.28 10.17 -0.63
N ASN A 98 1.16 10.72 -0.18
CA ASN A 98 0.47 10.28 1.05
C ASN A 98 -0.97 9.86 0.80
N ASN A 99 -1.42 9.89 -0.47
CA ASN A 99 -2.80 9.63 -0.89
C ASN A 99 -3.84 10.48 -0.14
N ALA A 100 -3.44 11.61 0.44
CA ALA A 100 -4.35 12.51 1.13
C ALA A 100 -5.15 13.34 0.13
N VAL A 101 -6.45 13.48 0.40
CA VAL A 101 -7.34 14.33 -0.39
C VAL A 101 -7.01 15.79 -0.07
N VAL A 102 -6.50 16.52 -1.05
CA VAL A 102 -6.17 17.94 -0.93
C VAL A 102 -7.44 18.78 -0.91
N GLY A 103 -8.44 18.37 -1.69
CA GLY A 103 -9.72 19.05 -1.75
C GLY A 103 -10.62 18.52 -2.87
N THR A 104 -11.81 19.11 -2.94
CA THR A 104 -12.76 18.90 -4.04
C THR A 104 -13.05 20.24 -4.70
N TRP A 105 -13.06 20.27 -6.02
CA TRP A 105 -13.34 21.46 -6.81
C TRP A 105 -14.40 21.16 -7.85
N THR A 106 -15.14 22.17 -8.26
CA THR A 106 -16.08 22.07 -9.38
C THR A 106 -15.30 21.87 -10.68
N MET A 107 -15.76 20.94 -11.52
CA MET A 107 -15.16 20.68 -12.83
C MET A 107 -15.43 21.84 -13.79
N SER A 108 -14.46 22.13 -14.65
CA SER A 108 -14.66 23.07 -15.76
C SER A 108 -15.62 22.46 -16.81
N ALA A 109 -16.29 23.31 -17.59
CA ALA A 109 -17.16 22.86 -18.70
C ALA A 109 -16.43 21.94 -19.69
N GLU A 110 -15.15 22.22 -19.98
CA GLU A 110 -14.32 21.37 -20.83
C GLU A 110 -14.03 20.00 -20.22
N GLU A 111 -13.83 19.95 -18.90
CA GLU A 111 -13.55 18.70 -18.16
C GLU A 111 -14.82 17.85 -18.08
N MET A 112 -15.98 18.48 -17.87
CA MET A 112 -17.28 17.80 -17.92
C MET A 112 -17.53 17.20 -19.31
N GLN A 113 -17.26 17.95 -20.38
CA GLN A 113 -17.48 17.46 -21.75
C GLN A 113 -16.64 16.22 -22.07
N ARG A 114 -15.39 16.15 -21.58
CA ARG A 114 -14.54 14.96 -21.73
C ARG A 114 -15.09 13.76 -20.97
N GLN A 115 -15.51 13.97 -19.72
CA GLN A 115 -16.10 12.89 -18.92
C GLN A 115 -17.35 12.31 -19.59
N PHE A 116 -18.22 13.15 -20.17
CA PHE A 116 -19.40 12.70 -20.92
C PHE A 116 -19.04 11.84 -22.14
N ALA A 117 -18.00 12.21 -22.89
CA ALA A 117 -17.57 11.44 -24.05
C ALA A 117 -17.12 10.01 -23.66
N LEU A 118 -16.33 9.90 -22.59
CA LEU A 118 -15.83 8.62 -22.10
C LEU A 118 -16.93 7.74 -21.50
N GLU A 119 -17.87 8.34 -20.76
CA GLU A 119 -19.02 7.59 -20.24
C GLU A 119 -19.91 7.03 -21.36
N ALA A 120 -20.04 7.75 -22.48
CA ALA A 120 -20.76 7.27 -23.65
C ALA A 120 -20.04 6.09 -24.32
N GLU A 121 -18.72 6.17 -24.50
CA GLU A 121 -17.90 5.09 -25.03
C GLU A 121 -17.95 3.83 -24.15
N ALA A 122 -17.85 4.00 -22.82
CA ALA A 122 -17.94 2.89 -21.87
C ALA A 122 -19.31 2.18 -21.92
N LYS A 123 -20.41 2.93 -22.09
CA LYS A 123 -21.75 2.33 -22.26
C LYS A 123 -21.87 1.55 -23.57
N LEU A 124 -21.34 2.09 -24.67
CA LEU A 124 -21.33 1.41 -25.97
C LEU A 124 -20.49 0.13 -25.94
N ALA A 125 -19.38 0.12 -25.19
CA ALA A 125 -18.56 -1.07 -25.01
C ALA A 125 -19.29 -2.13 -24.16
N ALA A 126 -19.92 -1.74 -23.05
CA ALA A 126 -20.68 -2.66 -22.20
C ALA A 126 -21.88 -3.28 -22.93
N GLU A 127 -22.57 -2.52 -23.78
CA GLU A 127 -23.68 -3.03 -24.60
C GLU A 127 -23.20 -4.05 -25.65
N LYS A 128 -22.01 -3.84 -26.24
CA LYS A 128 -21.40 -4.81 -27.16
C LYS A 128 -20.92 -6.08 -26.46
N GLU A 129 -20.42 -5.99 -25.22
CA GLU A 129 -20.06 -7.18 -24.44
C GLU A 129 -21.29 -7.97 -23.96
N ALA A 130 -22.39 -7.30 -23.60
CA ALA A 130 -23.64 -7.97 -23.28
C ALA A 130 -24.27 -8.69 -24.48
N ALA A 131 -23.95 -8.27 -25.72
CA ALA A 131 -24.39 -8.93 -26.93
C ALA A 131 -23.52 -10.14 -27.35
N LYS A 132 -22.40 -10.43 -26.65
CA LYS A 132 -21.74 -11.74 -26.77
C LYS A 132 -22.51 -12.75 -25.92
N GLU A 133 -23.48 -13.37 -26.56
CA GLU A 133 -24.18 -14.57 -26.08
C GLU A 133 -23.15 -15.60 -25.58
N PRO A 134 -23.31 -16.18 -24.37
CA PRO A 134 -22.31 -17.07 -23.80
C PRO A 134 -22.10 -18.27 -24.71
N GLU A 135 -20.88 -18.42 -25.25
CA GLU A 135 -20.51 -19.64 -25.96
C GLU A 135 -20.77 -20.85 -25.04
N PRO A 136 -21.40 -21.92 -25.56
CA PRO A 136 -21.79 -23.06 -24.75
C PRO A 136 -20.55 -23.67 -24.09
N LEU A 137 -20.56 -23.69 -22.76
CA LEU A 137 -19.54 -24.29 -21.91
C LEU A 137 -19.20 -25.69 -22.42
N LYS A 138 -17.95 -25.89 -22.86
CA LYS A 138 -17.44 -27.22 -23.14
C LYS A 138 -17.44 -28.03 -21.83
N PRO A 139 -17.89 -29.30 -21.85
CA PRO A 139 -17.99 -30.11 -20.65
C PRO A 139 -16.61 -30.29 -20.00
N THR A 140 -16.57 -29.96 -18.71
CA THR A 140 -15.40 -30.01 -17.84
C THR A 140 -14.80 -31.42 -17.81
N GLU A 141 -13.52 -31.54 -18.17
CA GLU A 141 -12.79 -32.80 -18.09
C GLU A 141 -12.63 -33.23 -16.62
N THR A 142 -13.10 -34.43 -16.32
CA THR A 142 -12.98 -35.04 -14.99
C THR A 142 -11.55 -35.55 -14.82
N ILE A 143 -10.76 -34.88 -13.99
CA ILE A 143 -9.40 -35.34 -13.64
C ILE A 143 -9.55 -36.52 -12.67
N ILE A 144 -9.28 -37.73 -13.16
CA ILE A 144 -9.20 -38.95 -12.36
C ILE A 144 -7.78 -39.06 -11.82
N VAL A 145 -7.58 -38.81 -10.53
CA VAL A 145 -6.28 -39.05 -9.86
C VAL A 145 -6.12 -40.57 -9.66
N PRO A 146 -5.11 -41.23 -10.28
CA PRO A 146 -4.89 -42.66 -10.12
C PRO A 146 -4.17 -42.95 -8.80
N GLY A 147 -4.84 -43.64 -7.87
CA GLY A 147 -4.20 -44.13 -6.64
C GLY A 147 -5.13 -44.32 -5.43
N LEU A 148 -6.27 -43.62 -5.37
CA LEU A 148 -7.23 -43.77 -4.29
C LEU A 148 -8.32 -44.79 -4.67
N LYS A 149 -8.16 -46.02 -4.19
CA LYS A 149 -9.22 -47.04 -4.24
C LYS A 149 -10.42 -46.58 -3.39
N LYS A 150 -11.43 -46.04 -4.08
CA LYS A 150 -12.86 -46.00 -3.67
C LYS A 150 -13.25 -45.28 -2.36
N CYS A 151 -12.65 -44.14 -2.07
CA CYS A 151 -13.27 -43.14 -1.20
C CYS A 151 -13.47 -41.85 -2.00
N ALA A 152 -14.55 -41.80 -2.79
CA ALA A 152 -15.00 -40.54 -3.41
C ALA A 152 -15.68 -39.69 -2.32
N VAL A 153 -14.89 -39.17 -1.39
CA VAL A 153 -15.36 -38.10 -0.51
C VAL A 153 -15.45 -36.88 -1.40
N LYS A 154 -16.67 -36.49 -1.78
CA LYS A 154 -16.94 -35.18 -2.36
C LYS A 154 -16.65 -34.15 -1.27
N ILE A 155 -15.38 -33.78 -1.14
CA ILE A 155 -14.99 -32.62 -0.34
C ILE A 155 -15.44 -31.43 -1.19
N ASP A 156 -16.52 -30.80 -0.77
CA ASP A 156 -16.99 -29.58 -1.39
C ASP A 156 -15.85 -28.54 -1.25
N LEU A 157 -15.27 -28.11 -2.38
CA LEU A 157 -14.13 -27.18 -2.38
C LEU A 157 -14.44 -25.90 -1.59
N ALA A 158 -15.73 -25.53 -1.52
CA ALA A 158 -16.21 -24.41 -0.73
C ALA A 158 -16.00 -24.63 0.78
N GLN A 159 -16.18 -25.85 1.28
CA GLN A 159 -15.97 -26.18 2.70
C GLN A 159 -14.48 -26.22 3.05
N PHE A 160 -13.63 -26.69 2.13
CA PHE A 160 -12.18 -26.68 2.32
C PHE A 160 -11.64 -25.24 2.34
N GLY A 161 -12.11 -24.39 1.43
CA GLY A 161 -11.75 -22.97 1.41
C GLY A 161 -12.15 -22.22 2.68
N ALA A 162 -13.33 -22.52 3.25
CA ALA A 162 -13.78 -21.92 4.50
C ALA A 162 -12.95 -22.34 5.72
N LEU A 163 -12.57 -23.63 5.79
CA LEU A 163 -11.67 -24.14 6.84
C LEU A 163 -10.27 -23.54 6.73
N TRP A 164 -9.75 -23.38 5.52
CA TRP A 164 -8.46 -22.77 5.26
C TRP A 164 -8.45 -21.27 5.64
N ALA A 165 -9.50 -20.54 5.27
CA ALA A 165 -9.66 -19.13 5.64
C ALA A 165 -9.76 -18.94 7.16
N TYR A 166 -10.45 -19.85 7.87
CA TYR A 166 -10.52 -19.83 9.32
C TYR A 166 -9.14 -20.09 9.96
N ALA A 167 -8.39 -21.07 9.46
CA ALA A 167 -7.04 -21.36 9.93
C ALA A 167 -6.08 -20.17 9.71
N LEU A 168 -6.15 -19.51 8.56
CA LEU A 168 -5.38 -18.29 8.28
C LEU A 168 -5.77 -17.15 9.23
N ASN A 169 -7.06 -16.97 9.53
CA ASN A 169 -7.51 -15.91 10.41
C ASN A 169 -7.16 -16.15 11.89
N VAL A 170 -7.04 -17.42 12.31
CA VAL A 170 -6.55 -17.79 13.66
C VAL A 170 -5.03 -17.62 13.77
N MET A 171 -4.29 -17.84 12.68
CA MET A 171 -2.84 -17.63 12.63
C MET A 171 -2.46 -16.15 12.43
N ALA A 172 -3.39 -15.29 12.05
CA ALA A 172 -3.15 -13.85 11.94
C ALA A 172 -2.93 -13.25 13.35
N PRO A 173 -1.77 -12.62 13.62
CA PRO A 173 -1.51 -12.01 14.91
C PRO A 173 -2.52 -10.88 15.15
N ALA A 174 -3.18 -10.90 16.31
CA ALA A 174 -4.10 -9.85 16.72
C ALA A 174 -3.35 -8.50 16.82
N GLY A 175 -3.36 -7.74 15.71
CA GLY A 175 -2.77 -6.42 15.62
C GLY A 175 -3.60 -5.43 16.43
N GLY A 176 -3.15 -5.15 17.65
CA GLY A 176 -3.88 -4.30 18.58
C GLY A 176 -3.04 -3.73 19.72
N SER A 177 -1.87 -3.15 19.42
CA SER A 177 -1.35 -1.93 20.07
C SER A 177 0.09 -1.70 19.60
N SER A 178 0.38 -0.46 19.20
CA SER A 178 1.70 0.01 18.86
C SER A 178 2.54 0.20 20.12
N GLU A 179 3.31 -0.82 20.51
CA GLU A 179 4.47 -0.67 21.38
C GLU A 179 5.70 -1.28 20.67
N PRO A 180 6.83 -0.56 20.60
CA PRO A 180 8.02 -1.06 19.91
C PRO A 180 8.70 -2.15 20.75
N LEU A 181 8.54 -3.41 20.33
CA LEU A 181 9.19 -4.58 20.91
C LEU A 181 10.61 -4.73 20.36
N THR A 182 11.60 -4.24 21.09
CA THR A 182 12.93 -4.85 21.11
C THR A 182 12.88 -6.10 21.98
N ARG A 183 12.55 -7.26 21.40
CA ARG A 183 12.96 -8.57 21.91
C ARG A 183 12.61 -9.67 20.92
N GLU A 184 13.62 -10.34 20.40
CA GLU A 184 13.47 -11.62 19.70
C GLU A 184 12.71 -12.59 20.64
N LYS A 185 11.49 -12.96 20.25
CA LYS A 185 10.75 -14.06 20.87
C LYS A 185 11.21 -15.36 20.21
N PRO A 186 11.52 -16.41 20.99
CA PRO A 186 12.08 -17.65 20.47
C PRO A 186 11.07 -18.43 19.62
N ALA A 187 11.58 -19.12 18.60
CA ALA A 187 10.83 -19.92 17.62
C ALA A 187 9.95 -21.06 18.22
N GLU A 188 10.04 -21.31 19.53
CA GLU A 188 9.28 -22.33 20.25
C GLU A 188 7.76 -22.08 20.26
N SER A 189 7.29 -20.83 20.06
CA SER A 189 5.84 -20.56 20.07
C SER A 189 5.11 -20.92 18.76
N ARG A 190 5.83 -21.04 17.64
CA ARG A 190 5.22 -21.38 16.33
C ARG A 190 4.95 -22.87 16.20
N ALA A 191 5.86 -23.72 16.71
CA ALA A 191 5.67 -25.16 16.73
C ALA A 191 4.44 -25.57 17.56
N GLY A 192 4.22 -24.90 18.71
CA GLY A 192 3.03 -25.12 19.54
C GLY A 192 1.72 -24.78 18.83
N ALA A 193 1.67 -23.64 18.11
CA ALA A 193 0.47 -23.22 17.38
C ALA A 193 0.12 -24.15 16.21
N LEU A 194 1.14 -24.68 15.51
CA LEU A 194 0.94 -25.65 14.43
C LEU A 194 0.42 -26.98 14.98
N GLN A 195 0.93 -27.41 16.13
CA GLN A 195 0.47 -28.63 16.80
C GLN A 195 -0.99 -28.53 17.26
N GLU A 196 -1.41 -27.39 17.83
CA GLU A 196 -2.82 -27.13 18.16
C GLU A 196 -3.73 -27.11 16.92
N CYS A 197 -3.28 -26.55 15.80
CA CYS A 197 -4.05 -26.55 14.55
C CYS A 197 -4.24 -27.97 13.99
N ILE A 198 -3.20 -28.81 14.06
CA ILE A 198 -3.24 -30.22 13.65
C ILE A 198 -4.20 -31.00 14.54
N GLU A 199 -4.17 -30.80 15.87
CA GLU A 199 -5.10 -31.46 16.80
C GLU A 199 -6.57 -31.03 16.57
N LEU A 200 -6.81 -29.75 16.29
CA LEU A 200 -8.15 -29.24 15.95
C LEU A 200 -8.69 -29.83 14.64
N LEU A 201 -7.85 -29.91 13.62
CA LEU A 201 -8.21 -30.54 12.34
C LEU A 201 -8.49 -32.04 12.53
N ALA A 202 -7.67 -32.76 13.29
CA ALA A 202 -7.88 -34.17 13.60
C ALA A 202 -9.21 -34.39 14.35
N ARG A 203 -9.52 -33.54 15.34
CA ARG A 203 -10.77 -33.62 16.11
C ARG A 203 -12.00 -33.36 15.23
N LYS A 204 -11.95 -32.36 14.36
CA LYS A 204 -13.00 -32.07 13.36
C LYS A 204 -13.17 -33.20 12.35
N PHE A 205 -12.09 -33.86 11.95
CA PHE A 205 -12.16 -35.02 11.07
C PHE A 205 -12.80 -36.25 11.75
N THR A 206 -12.56 -36.45 13.05
CA THR A 206 -13.24 -37.53 13.81
C THR A 206 -14.73 -37.30 14.00
N GLU A 207 -15.19 -36.04 14.09
CA GLU A 207 -16.62 -35.69 14.08
C GLU A 207 -17.29 -36.06 12.74
N PHE A 208 -16.53 -36.09 11.65
CA PHE A 208 -17.02 -36.44 10.31
C PHE A 208 -17.10 -37.95 10.02
N ASN A 209 -16.88 -38.79 11.04
CA ASN A 209 -17.09 -40.25 10.98
C ASN A 209 -16.30 -40.97 9.87
N ALA A 210 -15.13 -40.43 9.50
CA ALA A 210 -14.22 -41.10 8.58
C ALA A 210 -13.48 -42.27 9.29
N PRO A 211 -13.19 -43.38 8.59
CA PRO A 211 -12.46 -44.49 9.19
C PRO A 211 -11.06 -44.05 9.63
N LYS A 212 -10.72 -44.26 10.92
CA LYS A 212 -9.48 -43.79 11.58
C LYS A 212 -8.19 -44.01 10.78
N LYS A 213 -8.13 -45.09 10.01
CA LYS A 213 -6.94 -45.47 9.23
C LYS A 213 -6.67 -44.54 8.04
N GLU A 214 -7.72 -43.95 7.47
CA GLU A 214 -7.59 -43.02 6.33
C GLU A 214 -7.28 -41.60 6.80
N THR A 215 -7.79 -41.21 7.97
CA THR A 215 -7.46 -39.91 8.59
C THR A 215 -6.00 -39.84 9.03
N GLU A 216 -5.46 -40.92 9.58
CA GLU A 216 -4.04 -41.01 9.95
C GLU A 216 -3.12 -40.90 8.73
N GLN A 217 -3.49 -41.53 7.59
CA GLN A 217 -2.72 -41.41 6.35
C GLN A 217 -2.80 -40.02 5.72
N ALA A 218 -3.98 -39.37 5.74
CA ALA A 218 -4.13 -38.01 5.22
C ALA A 218 -3.37 -36.97 6.06
N LEU A 219 -3.38 -37.11 7.39
CA LEU A 219 -2.61 -36.25 8.30
C LEU A 219 -1.10 -36.48 8.16
N ALA A 220 -0.67 -37.74 7.99
CA ALA A 220 0.74 -38.04 7.73
C ALA A 220 1.23 -37.41 6.41
N TYR A 221 0.42 -37.49 5.35
CA TYR A 221 0.75 -36.91 4.05
C TYR A 221 0.79 -35.37 4.09
N LEU A 222 -0.17 -34.73 4.76
CA LEU A 222 -0.15 -33.27 4.98
C LEU A 222 1.07 -32.83 5.82
N GLY A 223 1.45 -33.62 6.82
CA GLY A 223 2.66 -33.40 7.61
C GLY A 223 3.93 -33.46 6.75
N GLU A 224 4.07 -34.48 5.91
CA GLU A 224 5.20 -34.57 4.97
C GLU A 224 5.22 -33.41 3.97
N LEU A 225 4.06 -32.97 3.47
CA LEU A 225 3.97 -31.86 2.51
C LEU A 225 4.39 -30.53 3.15
N LEU A 226 3.98 -30.28 4.39
CA LEU A 226 4.35 -29.09 5.17
C LEU A 226 5.84 -29.07 5.52
N ILE A 227 6.44 -30.24 5.81
CA ILE A 227 7.87 -30.36 6.08
C ILE A 227 8.69 -30.19 4.79
N SER A 228 8.19 -30.70 3.66
CA SER A 228 8.92 -30.70 2.39
C SER A 228 8.89 -29.38 1.64
N ASN A 229 7.89 -28.51 1.89
CA ASN A 229 7.74 -27.21 1.23
C ASN A 229 7.57 -26.06 2.24
N PRO A 230 8.63 -25.71 3.00
CA PRO A 230 8.58 -24.58 3.92
C PRO A 230 8.47 -23.22 3.21
N GLU A 231 8.85 -23.14 1.93
CA GLU A 231 8.85 -21.88 1.15
C GLU A 231 7.45 -21.45 0.69
N VAL A 232 6.47 -22.38 0.60
CA VAL A 232 5.08 -22.05 0.23
C VAL A 232 4.37 -21.18 1.29
N PHE A 233 5.00 -20.99 2.46
CA PHE A 233 4.45 -20.22 3.58
C PHE A 233 5.22 -18.93 3.88
N ASN A 234 6.24 -18.60 3.09
CA ASN A 234 6.90 -17.29 3.13
C ASN A 234 6.67 -16.60 1.79
N GLU A 235 5.45 -16.13 1.54
CA GLU A 235 5.23 -15.04 0.59
C GLU A 235 4.87 -13.77 1.38
N ASP A 236 5.63 -12.71 1.10
CA ASP A 236 5.47 -11.33 1.60
C ASP A 236 4.12 -10.70 1.20
#